data_AF-A0A972MZV4-F1
#
_entry.id   AF-A0A972MZV4-F1
#
_cell.length_a   1.000
_cell.length_b   1.000
_cell.length_c   1.000
_cell.angle_alpha   90.00
_cell.angle_beta   90.00
_cell.angle_gamma   90.00
#
_symmetry.space_group_name_H-M   'P 1'
#
loop_
_entity.id
_entity.type
_entity.pdbx_description
1 polymer ?
#
loop_
_entity_poly.entity_id
_entity_poly.type
_entity_poly.pdbx_seq_one_letter_code
_entity_poly.pdbx_strand_id
1 'polypeptide(L)'
;MLDLILFSERLAHARRVEMDNFWGVERRRFLLRTFLSFPYTIATPQRLEPRTLAALKGRYHRGEIALTYPHRMASISLVAPAVRGRPKYHRERRRLIRRAEERCEITEPDFTTFYALYSETAKARGRRPIPEAAMRRIYRMRGVDVIGVSVDGRTVGAIMNLALKDRYLLWQMGWNRDFAYLPTYLLHLSITAGLERGYDLIDLGISPPTASLKLKREMGGDTDRRIYVIRWDRLGRSFVKWPHP
;
A
#
# COMPACT_ATOMS: atom_id res chain seq x y z
N MET A 1 -14.15 -8.93 -0.94
CA MET A 1 -12.89 -8.86 -1.72
C MET A 1 -12.59 -7.40 -2.02
N LEU A 2 -11.43 -6.90 -1.59
CA LEU A 2 -11.02 -5.50 -1.78
C LEU A 2 -10.42 -5.32 -3.18
N ASP A 3 -11.08 -4.50 -3.99
CA ASP A 3 -10.70 -4.33 -5.39
C ASP A 3 -9.59 -3.29 -5.56
N LEU A 4 -8.35 -3.77 -5.37
CA LEU A 4 -7.12 -3.02 -5.63
C LEU A 4 -6.99 -2.58 -7.11
N ILE A 5 -7.70 -3.21 -8.04
CA ILE A 5 -7.69 -2.83 -9.46
C ILE A 5 -8.53 -1.57 -9.64
N LEU A 6 -9.80 -1.63 -9.22
CA LEU A 6 -10.73 -0.50 -9.22
C LEU A 6 -10.17 0.71 -8.45
N PHE A 7 -9.42 0.46 -7.37
CA PHE A 7 -8.69 1.46 -6.61
C PHE A 7 -7.58 2.15 -7.41
N SER A 8 -6.78 1.39 -8.14
CA SER A 8 -5.67 1.89 -8.96
C SER A 8 -6.17 2.62 -10.21
N GLU A 9 -7.21 2.09 -10.86
CA GLU A 9 -7.95 2.79 -11.90
C GLU A 9 -8.50 4.14 -11.39
N ARG A 10 -9.04 4.19 -10.16
CA ARG A 10 -9.48 5.44 -9.54
C ARG A 10 -8.32 6.41 -9.29
N LEU A 11 -7.14 5.93 -8.90
CA LEU A 11 -5.92 6.74 -8.73
C LEU A 11 -5.53 7.45 -10.03
N ALA A 12 -5.48 6.70 -11.14
CA ALA A 12 -5.04 7.18 -12.46
C ALA A 12 -6.00 8.19 -13.14
N HIS A 13 -7.15 8.47 -12.52
CA HIS A 13 -8.23 9.30 -13.06
C HIS A 13 -8.84 10.29 -12.04
N ALA A 14 -8.18 10.53 -10.91
CA ALA A 14 -8.73 11.38 -9.85
C ALA A 14 -7.73 12.43 -9.35
N ARG A 15 -8.25 13.59 -8.91
CA ARG A 15 -7.45 14.66 -8.33
C ARG A 15 -7.12 14.31 -6.88
N ARG A 16 -5.83 14.33 -6.49
CA ARG A 16 -5.45 14.27 -5.08
C ARG A 16 -6.03 15.48 -4.33
N VAL A 17 -6.67 15.24 -3.20
CA VAL A 17 -7.21 16.29 -2.31
C VAL A 17 -6.73 16.04 -0.89
N GLU A 18 -6.37 17.13 -0.21
CA GLU A 18 -6.06 17.19 1.21
C GLU A 18 -7.06 18.16 1.85
N MET A 19 -7.69 17.76 2.96
CA MET A 19 -8.66 18.55 3.73
C MET A 19 -8.53 18.16 5.21
N ASP A 20 -8.29 19.13 6.10
CA ASP A 20 -8.17 18.90 7.55
C ASP A 20 -7.24 17.72 7.92
N ASN A 21 -6.11 17.60 7.21
CA ASN A 21 -5.14 16.49 7.25
C ASN A 21 -5.61 15.13 6.67
N PHE A 22 -6.89 14.95 6.37
CA PHE A 22 -7.35 13.81 5.57
C PHE A 22 -6.92 13.96 4.11
N TRP A 23 -6.27 12.92 3.59
CA TRP A 23 -5.94 12.83 2.18
C TRP A 23 -6.81 11.79 1.47
N GLY A 24 -7.11 12.06 0.21
CA GLY A 24 -7.89 11.18 -0.62
C GLY A 24 -7.86 11.60 -2.07
N VAL A 25 -8.75 11.00 -2.86
CA VAL A 25 -8.92 11.33 -4.26
C VAL A 25 -10.35 11.81 -4.55
N GLU A 26 -10.44 12.96 -5.21
CA GLU A 26 -11.68 13.52 -5.77
C GLU A 26 -11.87 12.98 -7.19
N ARG A 27 -12.92 12.19 -7.39
CA ARG A 27 -13.41 11.82 -8.72
C ARG A 27 -14.57 12.72 -9.09
N ARG A 28 -14.49 13.35 -10.27
CA ARG A 28 -15.61 14.05 -10.91
C ARG A 28 -16.25 13.14 -11.96
N ARG A 29 -17.58 13.10 -12.04
CA ARG A 29 -18.35 12.53 -13.15
C ARG A 29 -19.58 13.43 -13.36
N PHE A 30 -19.55 14.25 -14.41
CA PHE A 30 -20.42 15.43 -14.53
C PHE A 30 -20.31 16.30 -13.25
N LEU A 31 -21.42 16.89 -12.79
CA LEU A 31 -21.48 17.71 -11.56
C LEU A 31 -21.20 16.92 -10.27
N LEU A 32 -21.24 15.58 -10.31
CA LEU A 32 -21.05 14.74 -9.13
C LEU A 32 -19.58 14.64 -8.74
N ARG A 33 -19.27 15.10 -7.52
CA ARG A 33 -17.97 14.95 -6.86
C ARG A 33 -18.03 13.81 -5.86
N THR A 34 -17.12 12.84 -5.96
CA THR A 34 -16.97 11.72 -5.02
C THR A 34 -15.61 11.79 -4.35
N PHE A 35 -15.57 11.67 -3.02
CA PHE A 35 -14.31 11.58 -2.25
C PHE A 35 -14.04 10.14 -1.83
N LEU A 36 -12.79 9.69 -2.00
CA LEU A 36 -12.35 8.38 -1.56
C LEU A 36 -11.06 8.57 -0.76
N SER A 37 -11.08 8.32 0.55
CA SER A 37 -9.84 8.25 1.32
C SER A 37 -9.00 7.09 0.80
N PHE A 38 -7.69 7.23 0.83
CA PHE A 38 -6.81 6.37 0.07
C PHE A 38 -5.85 5.61 1.00
N PRO A 39 -5.57 4.32 0.72
CA PRO A 39 -6.48 3.21 0.41
C PRO A 39 -7.41 2.75 1.55
N TYR A 40 -8.42 1.95 1.19
CA TYR A 40 -9.19 1.07 2.12
C TYR A 40 -8.36 -0.04 2.78
N THR A 41 -7.06 -0.04 2.54
CA THR A 41 -6.08 -0.92 3.18
C THR A 41 -5.22 -0.21 4.20
N ILE A 42 -5.55 1.05 4.51
CA ILE A 42 -4.70 1.93 5.32
C ILE A 42 -5.48 2.55 6.47
N ALA A 43 -4.96 2.25 7.66
CA ALA A 43 -5.26 2.94 8.89
C ALA A 43 -4.72 4.38 8.82
N THR A 44 -5.58 5.37 8.53
CA THR A 44 -5.28 6.77 8.84
C THR A 44 -5.32 6.90 10.38
N PRO A 45 -4.21 7.20 11.08
CA PRO A 45 -4.20 7.32 12.55
C PRO A 45 -4.99 8.55 13.06
N GLN A 46 -5.70 9.21 12.14
CA GLN A 46 -6.43 10.45 12.32
C GLN A 46 -7.80 10.13 12.90
N ARG A 47 -8.13 10.75 14.03
CA ARG A 47 -9.50 10.79 14.54
C ARG A 47 -10.34 11.57 13.53
N LEU A 48 -11.40 10.97 13.00
CA LEU A 48 -12.32 11.71 12.14
C LEU A 48 -13.18 12.61 13.01
N GLU A 49 -12.78 13.88 13.09
CA GLU A 49 -13.57 14.89 13.78
C GLU A 49 -14.92 15.09 13.06
N PRO A 50 -16.05 15.26 13.79
CA PRO A 50 -17.36 15.45 13.18
C PRO A 50 -17.41 16.61 12.18
N ARG A 51 -16.67 17.70 12.45
CA ARG A 51 -16.51 18.85 11.54
C ARG A 51 -15.93 18.46 10.18
N THR A 52 -14.96 17.54 10.15
CA THR A 52 -14.29 17.11 8.92
C THR A 52 -15.19 16.16 8.12
N LEU A 53 -15.97 15.29 8.79
CA LEU A 53 -17.01 14.52 8.11
C LEU A 53 -18.11 15.43 7.51
N ALA A 54 -18.52 16.48 8.23
CA ALA A 54 -19.49 17.46 7.75
C ALA A 54 -18.94 18.25 6.53
N ALA A 55 -17.70 18.72 6.59
CA ALA A 55 -17.02 19.40 5.48
C ALA A 55 -16.90 18.50 4.24
N LEU A 56 -16.57 17.21 4.42
CA LEU A 56 -16.54 16.23 3.34
C LEU A 56 -17.94 15.97 2.76
N LYS A 57 -18.98 15.82 3.58
CA LYS A 57 -20.37 15.66 3.10
C LYS A 57 -20.88 16.89 2.34
N GLY A 58 -20.55 18.11 2.81
CA GLY A 58 -20.92 19.36 2.13
C GLY A 58 -20.22 19.56 0.77
N ARG A 59 -19.00 19.02 0.60
CA ARG A 59 -18.22 19.13 -0.63
C ARG A 59 -18.44 17.97 -1.63
N TYR A 60 -18.86 16.80 -1.14
CA TYR A 60 -18.90 15.56 -1.92
C TYR A 60 -20.24 14.83 -1.82
N HIS A 61 -20.86 14.62 -2.98
CA HIS A 61 -22.15 13.96 -3.15
C HIS A 61 -22.14 12.49 -2.72
N ARG A 62 -20.96 11.88 -2.67
CA ARG A 62 -20.72 10.53 -2.16
C ARG A 62 -19.31 10.48 -1.62
N GLY A 63 -19.06 9.56 -0.72
CA GLY A 63 -17.69 9.22 -0.40
C GLY A 63 -17.53 8.07 0.56
N GLU A 64 -16.27 7.79 0.84
CA GLU A 64 -15.85 6.64 1.59
C GLU A 64 -14.54 6.93 2.30
N ILE A 65 -14.53 6.87 3.64
CA ILE A 65 -13.37 7.11 4.49
C ILE A 65 -13.02 5.82 5.24
N ALA A 66 -11.77 5.37 5.11
CA ALA A 66 -11.15 4.33 5.92
C ALA A 66 -10.51 4.95 7.17
N LEU A 67 -10.92 4.48 8.33
CA LEU A 67 -10.51 4.99 9.64
C LEU A 67 -9.95 3.91 10.51
N THR A 68 -9.09 4.32 11.43
CA THR A 68 -8.50 3.46 12.44
C THR A 68 -9.33 3.52 13.71
N TYR A 69 -9.78 2.39 14.25
CA TYR A 69 -10.41 2.40 15.57
C TYR A 69 -9.34 2.64 16.66
N PRO A 70 -9.51 3.60 17.59
CA PRO A 70 -8.47 3.96 18.55
C PRO A 70 -8.20 2.92 19.64
N HIS A 71 -8.94 1.81 19.69
CA HIS A 71 -8.77 0.76 20.70
C HIS A 71 -8.88 -0.68 20.12
N ARG A 72 -7.84 -1.49 20.41
CA ARG A 72 -7.74 -2.97 20.37
C ARG A 72 -7.75 -3.66 18.97
N MET A 73 -6.55 -4.01 18.44
CA MET A 73 -6.27 -4.84 17.23
C MET A 73 -6.76 -4.25 15.89
N ALA A 74 -6.39 -4.64 14.65
CA ALA A 74 -5.23 -5.35 14.06
C ALA A 74 -4.95 -4.96 12.56
N SER A 75 -3.76 -4.44 12.22
CA SER A 75 -3.25 -4.08 10.85
C SER A 75 -1.73 -3.99 10.84
N ILE A 76 -1.04 -4.43 9.78
CA ILE A 76 0.43 -4.46 9.78
C ILE A 76 1.08 -3.12 9.47
N SER A 77 1.77 -2.57 10.48
CA SER A 77 2.64 -1.41 10.32
C SER A 77 3.92 -1.58 11.14
N LEU A 78 5.04 -1.08 10.62
CA LEU A 78 6.23 -0.80 11.44
C LEU A 78 6.11 0.63 11.93
N VAL A 79 5.98 0.80 13.26
CA VAL A 79 6.01 2.11 13.91
C VAL A 79 7.46 2.34 14.39
N ALA A 80 8.09 3.43 13.94
CA ALA A 80 9.52 3.67 14.13
C ALA A 80 10.06 3.71 15.58
N PRO A 81 9.29 3.95 16.67
CA PRO A 81 9.80 3.78 18.03
C PRO A 81 10.32 2.37 18.32
N ALA A 82 9.86 1.34 17.59
CA ALA A 82 10.39 -0.03 17.66
C ALA A 82 11.64 -0.28 16.79
N VAL A 83 12.02 0.69 15.95
CA VAL A 83 13.06 0.55 14.90
C VAL A 83 14.05 1.72 14.95
N ARG A 84 14.64 2.00 16.11
CA ARG A 84 15.92 2.73 16.16
C ARG A 84 17.03 1.85 15.56
N GLY A 85 17.22 1.96 14.25
CA GLY A 85 18.40 1.51 13.52
C GLY A 85 18.28 0.21 12.72
N ARG A 86 17.56 -0.83 13.17
CA ARG A 86 17.46 -2.12 12.44
C ARG A 86 16.11 -2.83 12.62
N PRO A 87 15.44 -3.27 11.53
CA PRO A 87 14.23 -4.08 11.60
C PRO A 87 14.45 -5.45 12.28
N LYS A 88 13.58 -5.82 13.22
CA LYS A 88 13.66 -7.10 13.97
C LYS A 88 12.94 -8.25 13.23
N TYR A 89 13.50 -8.70 12.11
CA TYR A 89 12.94 -9.81 11.32
C TYR A 89 13.10 -11.19 12.00
N HIS A 90 12.22 -12.13 11.69
CA HIS A 90 12.32 -13.55 12.09
C HIS A 90 13.61 -14.21 11.56
N ARG A 91 14.16 -15.22 12.27
CA ARG A 91 15.45 -15.86 11.93
C ARG A 91 15.50 -16.38 10.49
N GLU A 92 14.41 -16.98 10.01
CA GLU A 92 14.29 -17.47 8.63
C GLU A 92 14.36 -16.32 7.60
N ARG A 93 13.65 -15.21 7.86
CA ARG A 93 13.65 -14.05 6.96
C ARG A 93 15.03 -13.41 6.88
N ARG A 94 15.74 -13.28 8.01
CA ARG A 94 17.15 -12.83 8.03
C ARG A 94 18.08 -13.72 7.20
N ARG A 95 17.85 -15.04 7.17
CA ARG A 95 18.62 -15.98 6.32
C ARG A 95 18.34 -15.76 4.83
N LEU A 96 17.07 -15.54 4.47
CA LEU A 96 16.68 -15.30 3.07
C LEU A 96 17.15 -13.94 2.55
N ILE A 97 17.19 -12.92 3.41
CA ILE A 97 17.73 -11.59 3.09
C ILE A 97 19.23 -11.68 2.78
N ARG A 98 20.03 -12.28 3.67
CA ARG A 98 21.48 -12.48 3.41
C ARG A 98 21.76 -13.27 2.13
N ARG A 99 21.00 -14.34 1.88
CA ARG A 99 21.10 -15.10 0.62
C ARG A 99 20.76 -14.27 -0.63
N ALA A 100 19.97 -13.22 -0.48
CA ALA A 100 19.66 -12.29 -1.56
C ALA A 100 20.76 -11.23 -1.70
N GLU A 101 21.24 -10.65 -0.59
CA GLU A 101 22.38 -9.71 -0.55
C GLU A 101 23.65 -10.33 -1.17
N GLU A 102 23.89 -11.63 -0.98
CA GLU A 102 24.99 -12.40 -1.60
C GLU A 102 24.88 -12.60 -3.12
N ARG A 103 23.70 -12.38 -3.72
CA ARG A 103 23.38 -12.85 -5.08
C ARG A 103 22.65 -11.84 -5.96
N CYS A 104 22.31 -10.66 -5.43
CA CYS A 104 21.41 -9.73 -6.10
C CYS A 104 21.88 -8.29 -6.00
N GLU A 105 21.80 -7.60 -7.12
CA GLU A 105 22.05 -6.16 -7.21
C GLU A 105 20.72 -5.41 -7.15
N ILE A 106 20.74 -4.22 -6.53
CA ILE A 106 19.59 -3.32 -6.48
C ILE A 106 19.60 -2.45 -7.75
N THR A 107 18.47 -2.34 -8.44
CA THR A 107 18.35 -1.59 -9.70
C THR A 107 17.13 -0.66 -9.68
N GLU A 108 17.07 0.30 -10.61
CA GLU A 108 15.83 1.00 -10.96
C GLU A 108 15.27 0.36 -12.24
N PRO A 109 14.21 -0.46 -12.15
CA PRO A 109 13.73 -1.24 -13.29
C PRO A 109 12.76 -0.41 -14.12
N ASP A 110 12.90 -0.38 -15.44
CA ASP A 110 11.98 0.38 -16.29
C ASP A 110 10.52 -0.09 -16.16
N PHE A 111 9.59 0.78 -16.57
CA PHE A 111 8.15 0.50 -16.46
C PHE A 111 7.73 -0.84 -17.08
N THR A 112 8.27 -1.20 -18.23
CA THR A 112 7.91 -2.41 -18.99
C THR A 112 8.36 -3.64 -18.22
N THR A 113 9.60 -3.64 -17.73
CA THR A 113 10.15 -4.69 -16.86
C THR A 113 9.38 -4.83 -15.56
N PHE A 114 9.07 -3.72 -14.86
CA PHE A 114 8.24 -3.74 -13.66
C PHE A 114 6.84 -4.31 -13.97
N TYR A 115 6.17 -3.83 -15.03
CA TYR A 115 4.79 -4.19 -15.33
C TYR A 115 4.65 -5.65 -15.78
N ALA A 116 5.66 -6.21 -16.47
CA ALA A 116 5.72 -7.64 -16.78
C ALA A 116 5.74 -8.49 -15.51
N LEU A 117 6.73 -8.28 -14.62
CA LEU A 117 6.89 -9.00 -13.36
C LEU A 117 5.64 -8.88 -12.46
N TYR A 118 5.08 -7.67 -12.35
CA TYR A 118 3.84 -7.40 -11.63
C TYR A 118 2.65 -8.18 -12.22
N SER A 119 2.49 -8.14 -13.55
CA SER A 119 1.35 -8.75 -14.23
C SER A 119 1.38 -10.28 -14.15
N GLU A 120 2.54 -10.90 -14.30
CA GLU A 120 2.73 -12.34 -14.10
C GLU A 120 2.41 -12.74 -12.65
N THR A 121 2.91 -11.98 -11.68
CA THR A 121 2.67 -12.20 -10.25
C THR A 121 1.17 -12.06 -9.90
N ALA A 122 0.47 -11.10 -10.49
CA ALA A 122 -0.96 -10.93 -10.33
C ALA A 122 -1.75 -12.11 -10.91
N LYS A 123 -1.46 -12.49 -12.16
CA LYS A 123 -2.08 -13.65 -12.85
C LYS A 123 -1.86 -14.95 -12.07
N ALA A 124 -0.63 -15.23 -11.65
CA ALA A 124 -0.26 -16.41 -10.86
C ALA A 124 -0.94 -16.48 -9.48
N ARG A 125 -1.49 -15.36 -9.00
CA ARG A 125 -2.29 -15.26 -7.76
C ARG A 125 -3.80 -15.22 -8.02
N GLY A 126 -4.25 -15.58 -9.23
CA GLY A 126 -5.66 -15.56 -9.61
C GLY A 126 -6.26 -14.15 -9.69
N ARG A 127 -5.42 -13.12 -9.91
CA ARG A 127 -5.86 -11.72 -10.00
C ARG A 127 -5.66 -11.19 -11.40
N ARG A 128 -6.62 -10.38 -11.87
CA ARG A 128 -6.45 -9.55 -13.06
C ARG A 128 -5.42 -8.43 -12.74
N PRO A 129 -4.39 -8.19 -13.58
CA PRO A 129 -3.51 -7.04 -13.41
C PRO A 129 -4.27 -5.72 -13.54
N ILE A 130 -3.79 -4.67 -12.86
CA ILE A 130 -4.19 -3.29 -13.14
C ILE A 130 -3.90 -2.97 -14.62
N PRO A 131 -4.81 -2.33 -15.38
CA PRO A 131 -4.56 -2.01 -16.79
C PRO A 131 -3.26 -1.22 -16.99
N GLU A 132 -2.47 -1.60 -17.99
CA GLU A 132 -1.13 -1.05 -18.22
C GLU A 132 -1.14 0.49 -18.30
N ALA A 133 -2.06 1.07 -19.05
CA ALA A 133 -2.18 2.52 -19.19
C ALA A 133 -2.47 3.23 -17.85
N ALA A 134 -3.16 2.58 -16.90
CA ALA A 134 -3.37 3.10 -15.56
C ALA A 134 -2.10 2.95 -14.70
N MET A 135 -1.43 1.79 -14.76
CA MET A 135 -0.17 1.58 -14.04
C MET A 135 0.93 2.54 -14.53
N ARG A 136 1.02 2.78 -15.85
CA ARG A 136 2.00 3.67 -16.49
C ARG A 136 1.81 5.13 -16.07
N ARG A 137 0.58 5.55 -15.80
CA ARG A 137 0.30 6.86 -15.20
C ARG A 137 0.80 6.93 -13.76
N ILE A 138 0.54 5.89 -12.96
CA ILE A 138 0.91 5.87 -11.55
C ILE A 138 2.41 5.77 -11.36
N TYR A 139 3.11 4.92 -12.13
CA TYR A 139 4.57 4.82 -12.16
C TYR A 139 5.24 6.20 -12.34
N ARG A 140 4.64 7.09 -13.14
CA ARG A 140 5.15 8.44 -13.42
C ARG A 140 4.73 9.52 -12.41
N MET A 141 4.02 9.18 -11.34
CA MET A 141 3.58 10.15 -10.35
C MET A 141 4.70 10.52 -9.37
N ARG A 142 4.79 11.81 -9.02
CA ARG A 142 5.68 12.27 -7.95
C ARG A 142 5.34 11.55 -6.64
N GLY A 143 6.35 10.98 -5.99
CA GLY A 143 6.19 10.19 -4.77
C GLY A 143 5.91 8.71 -5.04
N VAL A 144 6.12 8.22 -6.26
CA VAL A 144 6.30 6.79 -6.52
C VAL A 144 7.79 6.47 -6.51
N ASP A 145 8.15 5.37 -5.87
CA ASP A 145 9.50 4.82 -5.86
C ASP A 145 9.44 3.35 -6.32
N VAL A 146 10.35 2.92 -7.19
CA VAL A 146 10.35 1.56 -7.73
C VAL A 146 11.74 0.95 -7.56
N ILE A 147 11.82 -0.04 -6.69
CA ILE A 147 13.07 -0.73 -6.37
C ILE A 147 13.07 -2.07 -7.09
N GLY A 148 14.06 -2.26 -7.94
CA GLY A 148 14.34 -3.48 -8.70
C GLY A 148 15.41 -4.33 -8.02
N VAL A 149 15.39 -5.61 -8.37
CA VAL A 149 16.37 -6.60 -7.94
C VAL A 149 16.79 -7.40 -9.16
N SER A 150 18.08 -7.40 -9.47
CA SER A 150 18.65 -8.16 -10.58
C SER A 150 19.56 -9.30 -10.11
N VAL A 151 19.68 -10.31 -10.96
CA VAL A 151 20.61 -11.44 -10.86
C VAL A 151 21.21 -11.61 -12.25
N ASP A 152 22.54 -11.69 -12.35
CA ASP A 152 23.27 -11.83 -13.61
C ASP A 152 22.86 -10.76 -14.66
N GLY A 153 22.73 -9.50 -14.22
CA GLY A 153 22.30 -8.36 -15.05
C GLY A 153 20.80 -8.32 -15.43
N ARG A 154 20.02 -9.37 -15.13
CA ARG A 154 18.59 -9.44 -15.44
C ARG A 154 17.75 -9.08 -14.22
N THR A 155 16.85 -8.10 -14.34
CA THR A 155 15.86 -7.82 -13.28
C THR A 155 14.92 -9.02 -13.09
N VAL A 156 14.92 -9.60 -11.89
CA VAL A 156 14.12 -10.77 -11.49
C VAL A 156 13.04 -10.41 -10.46
N GLY A 157 13.09 -9.24 -9.84
CA GLY A 157 12.08 -8.77 -8.91
C GLY A 157 11.95 -7.25 -8.91
N ALA A 158 10.77 -6.74 -8.58
CA ALA A 158 10.54 -5.31 -8.40
C ALA A 158 9.41 -5.03 -7.40
N ILE A 159 9.54 -3.94 -6.65
CA ILE A 159 8.52 -3.43 -5.72
C ILE A 159 8.31 -1.93 -5.95
N MET A 160 7.05 -1.54 -6.06
CA MET A 160 6.59 -0.17 -6.21
C MET A 160 5.96 0.31 -4.91
N ASN A 161 6.45 1.45 -4.45
CA ASN A 161 6.10 2.08 -3.19
C ASN A 161 5.48 3.47 -3.44
N LEU A 162 4.62 3.91 -2.53
CA LEU A 162 4.05 5.25 -2.52
C LEU A 162 4.58 6.01 -1.29
N ALA A 163 5.43 7.00 -1.55
CA ALA A 163 5.92 7.97 -0.59
C ALA A 163 4.82 9.01 -0.32
N LEU A 164 4.13 8.85 0.82
CA LEU A 164 3.03 9.72 1.23
C LEU A 164 3.54 10.81 2.19
N LYS A 165 2.64 11.61 2.78
CA LYS A 165 3.03 12.67 3.73
C LYS A 165 3.38 12.11 5.10
N ASP A 166 2.71 11.02 5.49
CA ASP A 166 2.72 10.43 6.84
C ASP A 166 3.32 9.03 6.91
N ARG A 167 3.62 8.40 5.76
CA ARG A 167 4.08 7.01 5.68
C ARG A 167 4.75 6.65 4.35
N TYR A 168 5.48 5.55 4.39
CA TYR A 168 5.96 4.85 3.20
C TYR A 168 5.12 3.58 2.96
N LEU A 169 4.40 3.52 1.84
CA LEU A 169 3.45 2.44 1.55
C LEU A 169 3.99 1.47 0.50
N LEU A 170 4.07 0.19 0.85
CA LEU A 170 4.31 -0.90 -0.09
C LEU A 170 3.03 -1.16 -0.89
N TRP A 171 3.04 -0.85 -2.18
CA TRP A 171 1.80 -0.80 -2.97
C TRP A 171 1.62 -1.98 -3.91
N GLN A 172 2.61 -2.28 -4.75
CA GLN A 172 2.59 -3.41 -5.68
C GLN A 172 3.98 -4.05 -5.79
N MET A 173 4.06 -5.36 -6.03
CA MET A 173 5.33 -6.04 -6.30
C MET A 173 5.12 -7.21 -7.26
N GLY A 174 6.19 -7.55 -7.97
CA GLY A 174 6.26 -8.74 -8.82
C GLY A 174 7.67 -9.33 -8.85
N TRP A 175 7.79 -10.64 -9.04
CA TRP A 175 9.08 -11.33 -9.07
C TRP A 175 8.98 -12.67 -9.82
N ASN A 176 10.12 -13.11 -10.36
CA ASN A 176 10.26 -14.47 -10.88
C ASN A 176 10.20 -15.48 -9.72
N ARG A 177 9.25 -16.42 -9.82
CA ARG A 177 8.93 -17.44 -8.82
C ARG A 177 10.07 -18.42 -8.54
N ASP A 178 11.04 -18.56 -9.45
CA ASP A 178 12.24 -19.40 -9.27
C ASP A 178 13.07 -18.97 -8.05
N PHE A 179 12.99 -17.68 -7.68
CA PHE A 179 13.75 -17.09 -6.58
C PHE A 179 12.86 -16.91 -5.34
N ALA A 180 12.66 -17.99 -4.59
CA ALA A 180 11.80 -18.04 -3.40
C ALA A 180 12.12 -17.02 -2.29
N TYR A 181 13.33 -16.41 -2.29
CA TYR A 181 13.72 -15.36 -1.35
C TYR A 181 13.20 -13.96 -1.73
N LEU A 182 12.89 -13.69 -3.01
CA LEU A 182 12.53 -12.35 -3.49
C LEU A 182 11.32 -11.73 -2.77
N PRO A 183 10.23 -12.45 -2.41
CA PRO A 183 9.15 -11.88 -1.62
C PRO A 183 9.59 -11.37 -0.25
N THR A 184 10.63 -11.96 0.35
CA THR A 184 11.20 -11.48 1.62
C THR A 184 12.11 -10.28 1.37
N TYR A 185 12.94 -10.36 0.34
CA TYR A 185 13.93 -9.32 0.03
C TYR A 185 13.29 -8.02 -0.49
N LEU A 186 12.29 -8.10 -1.37
CA LEU A 186 11.55 -6.91 -1.84
C LEU A 186 10.83 -6.18 -0.69
N LEU A 187 10.26 -6.93 0.27
CA LEU A 187 9.71 -6.32 1.48
C LEU A 187 10.80 -5.67 2.33
N HIS A 188 11.98 -6.29 2.45
CA HIS A 188 13.12 -5.72 3.17
C HIS A 188 13.58 -4.39 2.56
N LEU A 189 13.84 -4.37 1.24
CA LEU A 189 14.30 -3.19 0.52
C LEU A 189 13.33 -1.99 0.63
N SER A 190 12.02 -2.25 0.60
CA SER A 190 11.05 -1.17 0.82
C SER A 190 10.99 -0.69 2.28
N ILE A 191 11.19 -1.59 3.25
CA ILE A 191 11.28 -1.21 4.67
C ILE A 191 12.51 -0.34 4.92
N THR A 192 13.68 -0.70 4.40
CA THR A 192 14.90 0.11 4.55
C THR A 192 14.77 1.45 3.83
N ALA A 193 14.37 1.45 2.56
CA ALA A 193 14.21 2.69 1.78
C ALA A 193 13.24 3.68 2.43
N GLY A 194 12.15 3.21 3.06
CA GLY A 194 11.24 4.08 3.80
C GLY A 194 11.85 4.67 5.07
N LEU A 195 12.57 3.85 5.85
CA LEU A 195 13.25 4.31 7.08
C LEU A 195 14.40 5.29 6.76
N GLU A 196 15.17 5.04 5.72
CA GLU A 196 16.25 5.91 5.23
C GLU A 196 15.73 7.26 4.73
N ARG A 197 14.53 7.28 4.13
CA ARG A 197 13.80 8.52 3.77
C ARG A 197 13.15 9.22 4.97
N GLY A 198 13.37 8.75 6.20
CA GLY A 198 12.86 9.37 7.43
C GLY A 198 11.39 9.09 7.73
N TYR A 199 10.79 8.04 7.17
CA TYR A 199 9.39 7.71 7.48
C TYR A 199 9.26 6.94 8.80
N ASP A 200 8.54 7.56 9.75
CA ASP A 200 8.18 6.94 11.04
C ASP A 200 7.20 5.75 10.91
N LEU A 201 6.60 5.57 9.73
CA LEU A 201 5.55 4.60 9.48
C LEU A 201 5.77 3.89 8.14
N ILE A 202 6.09 2.60 8.20
CA ILE A 202 6.13 1.73 7.02
C ILE A 202 4.85 0.90 6.99
N ASP A 203 4.07 1.05 5.91
CA ASP A 203 2.76 0.44 5.73
C ASP A 203 2.89 -0.71 4.72
N LEU A 204 2.81 -1.95 5.20
CA LEU A 204 2.91 -3.13 4.34
C LEU A 204 1.58 -3.43 3.61
N GLY A 205 0.53 -2.65 3.85
CA GLY A 205 -0.84 -2.84 3.34
C GLY A 205 -1.60 -4.03 3.98
N ILE A 206 -2.91 -4.13 3.71
CA ILE A 206 -3.73 -5.26 4.17
C ILE A 206 -3.26 -6.60 3.58
N SER A 207 -3.32 -7.65 4.39
CA SER A 207 -3.40 -9.04 3.95
C SER A 207 -4.55 -9.75 4.65
N PRO A 208 -5.31 -10.62 3.96
CA PRO A 208 -6.20 -11.58 4.63
C PRO A 208 -5.38 -12.57 5.47
N PRO A 209 -5.97 -13.28 6.45
CA PRO A 209 -5.30 -14.28 7.30
C PRO A 209 -4.77 -15.46 6.47
N THR A 210 -3.56 -15.29 5.95
CA THR A 210 -2.94 -16.13 4.91
C THR A 210 -1.42 -16.10 5.07
N ALA A 211 -0.69 -16.87 4.25
CA ALA A 211 0.77 -16.81 4.16
C ALA A 211 1.33 -15.39 3.98
N SER A 212 0.59 -14.47 3.34
CA SER A 212 1.00 -13.06 3.22
C SER A 212 0.96 -12.30 4.55
N LEU A 213 0.01 -12.60 5.44
CA LEU A 213 -0.05 -12.01 6.78
C LEU A 213 1.09 -12.56 7.66
N LYS A 214 1.35 -13.87 7.58
CA LYS A 214 2.48 -14.52 8.27
C LYS A 214 3.82 -13.89 7.84
N LEU A 215 4.07 -13.77 6.54
CA LEU A 215 5.28 -13.12 6.01
C LEU A 215 5.46 -11.70 6.55
N LYS A 216 4.42 -10.86 6.49
CA LYS A 216 4.48 -9.48 6.98
C LYS A 216 4.75 -9.37 8.49
N ARG A 217 4.20 -10.27 9.31
CA ARG A 217 4.53 -10.39 10.75
C ARG A 217 5.99 -10.80 10.96
N GLU A 218 6.48 -11.76 10.19
CA GLU A 218 7.87 -12.22 10.25
C GLU A 218 8.87 -11.18 9.73
N MET A 219 8.41 -10.21 8.94
CA MET A 219 9.13 -8.96 8.60
C MET A 219 9.05 -7.91 9.72
N GLY A 220 8.66 -8.30 10.94
CA GLY A 220 8.60 -7.44 12.12
C GLY A 220 7.40 -6.50 12.18
N GLY A 221 6.52 -6.53 11.18
CA GLY A 221 5.36 -5.66 11.12
C GLY A 221 4.26 -6.09 12.10
N ASP A 222 3.87 -5.19 12.98
CA ASP A 222 2.90 -5.47 14.04
C ASP A 222 1.45 -5.34 13.56
N THR A 223 0.61 -6.34 13.81
CA THR A 223 -0.81 -6.39 13.44
C THR A 223 -1.70 -5.69 14.47
N ASP A 224 -1.73 -4.34 14.57
CA ASP A 224 -2.43 -3.71 15.73
C ASP A 224 -3.51 -2.62 15.50
N ARG A 225 -4.04 -2.40 14.28
CA ARG A 225 -5.16 -1.45 14.04
C ARG A 225 -6.33 -1.94 13.15
N ARG A 226 -7.56 -1.99 13.66
CA ARG A 226 -8.77 -2.36 12.90
C ARG A 226 -9.19 -1.18 12.03
N ILE A 227 -9.32 -1.42 10.74
CA ILE A 227 -9.80 -0.43 9.77
C ILE A 227 -11.32 -0.58 9.66
N TYR A 228 -12.08 0.48 9.92
CA TYR A 228 -13.51 0.57 9.65
C TYR A 228 -13.77 1.58 8.55
N VAL A 229 -14.81 1.35 7.73
CA VAL A 229 -15.09 2.18 6.57
C VAL A 229 -16.42 2.91 6.75
N ILE A 230 -16.39 4.24 6.79
CA ILE A 230 -17.57 5.10 6.72
C ILE A 230 -17.87 5.37 5.25
N ARG A 231 -19.00 4.88 4.75
CA ARG A 231 -19.55 5.21 3.43
C ARG A 231 -20.68 6.22 3.57
N TRP A 232 -20.81 7.16 2.63
CA TRP A 232 -22.04 7.94 2.45
C TRP A 232 -22.54 7.99 1.01
N ASP A 233 -23.86 8.00 0.88
CA ASP A 233 -24.59 8.13 -0.37
C ASP A 233 -24.99 9.60 -0.67
N ARG A 234 -25.80 9.80 -1.71
CA ARG A 234 -26.28 11.13 -2.13
C ARG A 234 -27.27 11.77 -1.16
N LEU A 235 -27.82 10.99 -0.22
CA LEU A 235 -28.72 11.46 0.82
C LEU A 235 -27.97 11.74 2.13
N GLY A 236 -26.63 11.68 2.12
CA GLY A 236 -25.79 11.87 3.30
C GLY A 236 -25.88 10.74 4.33
N ARG A 237 -26.63 9.65 4.04
CA ARG A 237 -26.81 8.50 4.94
C ARG A 237 -25.48 7.79 5.09
N SER A 238 -25.09 7.50 6.33
CA SER A 238 -23.79 6.89 6.63
C SER A 238 -23.91 5.43 7.04
N PHE A 239 -23.07 4.59 6.44
CA PHE A 239 -22.98 3.17 6.75
C PHE A 239 -21.55 2.86 7.21
N VAL A 240 -21.42 2.27 8.41
CA VAL A 240 -20.15 1.74 8.90
C VAL A 240 -20.03 0.29 8.42
N LYS A 241 -19.10 0.03 7.51
CA LYS A 241 -18.78 -1.33 7.08
C LYS A 241 -17.50 -1.81 7.76
N TRP A 242 -17.64 -2.84 8.57
CA TRP A 242 -16.51 -3.65 9.02
C TRP A 242 -15.98 -4.49 7.84
N PRO A 243 -14.66 -4.60 7.63
CA PRO A 243 -14.12 -5.75 6.92
C PRO A 243 -14.45 -6.99 7.77
N HIS A 244 -15.11 -7.98 7.16
CA HIS A 244 -15.31 -9.29 7.78
C HIS A 244 -13.96 -9.93 8.12
N PRO A 245 -13.92 -10.81 9.15
CA PRO A 245 -12.72 -11.58 9.52
C PRO A 245 -12.13 -12.38 8.34
#